data_AF-A0A2G6G4X7-F1
#
_entry.id   AF-A0A2G6G4X7-F1
#
_cell.length_a   1.000
_cell.length_b   1.000
_cell.length_c   1.000
_cell.angle_alpha   90.00
_cell.angle_beta   90.00
_cell.angle_gamma   90.00
#
_symmetry.space_group_name_H-M   'P 1'
#
loop_
_entity.id
_entity.type
_entity.pdbx_description
1 polymer ?
#
loop_
_entity_poly.entity_id
_entity_poly.type
_entity_poly.pdbx_seq_one_letter_code
_entity_poly.pdbx_strand_id
1 'polypeptide(L)'
;FNYKFDRWGRGRNVLVGFSALLMLYIGFLFSHNWTLALTPERWHVYFAQPGGTNWNLAEPTLWPRYLHMVFGAMAVAGLGLAAFGRWKQDRGHDVRIQIDHGMAWFKWTTLLQMGLGVWWLIALRPEAMKLFMGGNMVATMAFGLGFGLSIVALLCGFLKKVWLSVGATVATLLAMAVMREYVRYGYLKAYFTPADLEVDPQVSPLILFLVSLAVGIGCIWYMLKLALNAGKEA
;
A
#
# COMPACT_ATOMS: atom_id res chain seq x y z
N PHE A 1 8.02 -26.17 -7.01
CA PHE A 1 8.58 -25.28 -8.06
C PHE A 1 10.09 -25.32 -7.95
N ASN A 2 10.77 -26.15 -8.73
CA ASN A 2 12.23 -26.18 -8.74
C ASN A 2 12.69 -25.09 -9.71
N TYR A 3 12.71 -23.84 -9.22
CA TYR A 3 13.24 -22.73 -10.01
C TYR A 3 14.68 -23.09 -10.32
N LYS A 4 15.02 -23.29 -11.61
CA LYS A 4 16.40 -23.38 -12.12
C LYS A 4 17.12 -22.02 -12.00
N PHE A 5 16.85 -21.29 -10.92
CA PHE A 5 17.28 -19.94 -10.60
C PHE A 5 18.80 -19.86 -10.52
N ASP A 6 19.44 -20.93 -10.02
CA ASP A 6 20.90 -21.04 -9.93
C ASP A 6 21.56 -21.29 -11.29
N ARG A 7 20.84 -21.83 -12.28
CA ARG A 7 21.39 -22.07 -13.63
C ARG A 7 21.46 -20.81 -14.49
N TRP A 8 20.80 -19.72 -14.08
CA TRP A 8 20.63 -18.52 -14.92
C TRP A 8 21.65 -17.41 -14.67
N GLY A 9 22.59 -17.59 -13.73
CA GLY A 9 23.71 -16.67 -13.49
C GLY A 9 23.27 -15.20 -13.45
N ARG A 10 23.79 -14.38 -14.38
CA ARG A 10 23.47 -12.94 -14.50
C ARG A 10 22.03 -12.65 -14.96
N GLY A 11 21.43 -13.55 -15.74
CA GLY A 11 20.05 -13.42 -16.24
C GLY A 11 19.00 -13.40 -15.13
N ARG A 12 19.30 -14.00 -13.98
CA ARG A 12 18.47 -13.92 -12.76
C ARG A 12 18.26 -12.48 -12.31
N ASN A 13 19.33 -11.71 -12.21
CA ASN A 13 19.26 -10.33 -11.71
C ASN A 13 18.50 -9.44 -12.70
N VAL A 14 18.64 -9.70 -14.00
CA VAL A 14 17.86 -9.02 -15.05
C VAL A 14 16.37 -9.32 -14.90
N LEU A 15 15.99 -10.59 -14.71
CA LEU A 15 14.58 -10.97 -14.54
C LEU A 15 13.96 -10.35 -13.28
N VAL A 16 14.66 -10.40 -12.15
CA VAL A 16 14.20 -9.81 -10.88
C VAL A 16 14.10 -8.29 -11.01
N GLY A 17 15.11 -7.64 -11.59
CA GLY A 17 15.11 -6.20 -11.85
C GLY A 17 13.96 -5.78 -12.77
N PHE A 18 13.74 -6.52 -13.86
CA PHE A 18 12.64 -6.27 -14.77
C PHE A 18 11.28 -6.44 -14.10
N SER A 19 11.10 -7.50 -13.31
CA SER A 19 9.87 -7.73 -12.54
C SER A 19 9.60 -6.60 -11.54
N ALA A 20 10.65 -6.13 -10.85
CA ALA A 20 10.56 -5.00 -9.94
C ALA A 20 10.17 -3.70 -10.66
N LEU A 21 10.76 -3.43 -11.83
CA LEU A 21 10.41 -2.28 -12.66
C LEU A 21 8.95 -2.31 -13.12
N LEU A 22 8.46 -3.48 -13.54
CA LEU A 22 7.05 -3.66 -13.89
C LEU A 22 6.13 -3.39 -12.69
N MET A 23 6.50 -3.86 -11.50
CA MET A 23 5.71 -3.61 -10.29
C MET A 23 5.65 -2.13 -9.92
N LEU A 24 6.79 -1.43 -10.03
CA LEU A 24 6.86 0.03 -9.85
C LEU A 24 5.99 0.75 -10.88
N TYR A 25 6.07 0.34 -12.14
CA TYR A 25 5.25 0.91 -13.21
C TYR A 25 3.74 0.70 -12.99
N ILE A 26 3.33 -0.49 -12.53
CA ILE A 26 1.94 -0.77 -12.17
C ILE A 26 1.48 0.14 -11.01
N GLY A 27 2.31 0.30 -9.97
CA GLY A 27 2.03 1.21 -8.86
C GLY A 27 1.90 2.67 -9.31
N PHE A 28 2.70 3.08 -10.29
CA PHE A 28 2.63 4.41 -10.89
C PHE A 28 1.32 4.59 -11.67
N LEU A 29 0.96 3.65 -12.55
CA LEU A 29 -0.31 3.67 -13.28
C LEU A 29 -1.52 3.72 -12.33
N PHE A 30 -1.49 2.94 -11.25
CA PHE A 30 -2.55 2.95 -10.25
C PHE A 30 -2.67 4.31 -9.55
N SER A 31 -1.54 4.89 -9.13
CA SER A 31 -1.52 6.21 -8.47
C SER A 31 -1.99 7.31 -9.41
N HIS A 32 -1.56 7.26 -10.67
CA HIS A 32 -1.97 8.13 -11.76
C HIS A 32 -3.49 8.09 -11.99
N ASN A 33 -4.06 6.89 -12.12
CA ASN A 33 -5.49 6.73 -12.36
C ASN A 33 -6.31 7.22 -11.17
N TRP A 34 -5.84 6.98 -9.94
CA TRP A 34 -6.53 7.45 -8.75
C TRP A 34 -6.56 8.98 -8.66
N THR A 35 -5.46 9.68 -8.97
CA THR A 35 -5.47 11.15 -8.92
C THR A 35 -6.39 11.75 -9.98
N LEU A 36 -6.53 11.09 -11.14
CA LEU A 36 -7.53 11.46 -12.15
C LEU A 36 -8.97 11.22 -11.66
N ALA A 37 -9.23 10.10 -10.97
CA ALA A 37 -10.55 9.80 -10.40
C ALA A 37 -11.00 10.82 -9.35
N LEU A 38 -10.06 11.53 -8.71
CA LEU A 38 -10.33 12.60 -7.75
C LEU A 38 -10.44 14.00 -8.38
N THR A 39 -10.20 14.15 -9.68
CA THR A 39 -10.18 15.47 -10.35
C THR A 39 -11.14 15.51 -11.55
N PRO A 40 -12.48 15.58 -11.30
CA PRO A 40 -13.49 15.63 -12.36
C PRO A 40 -13.24 16.72 -13.41
N GLU A 41 -12.60 17.82 -13.00
CA GLU A 41 -12.28 18.94 -13.89
C GLU A 41 -11.37 18.53 -15.05
N ARG A 42 -10.55 17.49 -14.86
CA ARG A 42 -9.57 17.01 -15.84
C ARG A 42 -10.10 15.86 -16.71
N TRP A 43 -11.35 15.42 -16.52
CA TRP A 43 -11.88 14.25 -17.27
C TRP A 43 -12.06 14.51 -18.76
N HIS A 44 -12.20 15.76 -19.19
CA HIS A 44 -12.27 16.14 -20.61
C HIS A 44 -11.06 15.64 -21.42
N VAL A 45 -9.90 15.51 -20.77
CA VAL A 45 -8.67 14.99 -21.37
C VAL A 45 -8.85 13.56 -21.89
N TYR A 46 -9.66 12.73 -21.22
CA TYR A 46 -9.98 11.37 -21.66
C TYR A 46 -10.73 11.35 -22.99
N PHE A 47 -11.70 12.24 -23.15
CA PHE A 47 -12.47 12.37 -24.39
C PHE A 47 -11.62 12.97 -25.53
N ALA A 48 -10.65 13.81 -25.21
CA ALA A 48 -9.76 14.43 -26.20
C ALA A 48 -8.68 13.48 -26.74
N GLN A 49 -8.19 12.52 -25.93
CA GLN A 49 -7.25 11.49 -26.42
C GLN A 49 -7.65 10.09 -25.90
N PRO A 50 -8.60 9.41 -26.59
CA PRO A 50 -9.08 8.09 -26.17
C PRO A 50 -8.00 6.99 -26.26
N GLY A 51 -6.86 7.26 -26.92
CA GLY A 51 -5.71 6.35 -27.01
C GLY A 51 -4.92 6.19 -25.70
N GLY A 52 -5.28 6.90 -24.62
CA GLY A 52 -4.72 6.66 -23.29
C GLY A 52 -3.30 7.19 -23.06
N THR A 53 -2.77 8.03 -23.94
CA THR A 53 -1.43 8.65 -23.82
C THR A 53 -1.39 9.87 -22.90
N ASN A 54 -2.49 10.17 -22.21
CA ASN A 54 -2.61 11.32 -21.33
C ASN A 54 -2.05 11.04 -19.94
N TRP A 55 -1.04 11.81 -19.55
CA TRP A 55 -0.41 11.69 -18.25
C TRP A 55 -0.76 12.86 -17.32
N ASN A 56 -1.30 12.57 -16.13
CA ASN A 56 -1.69 13.51 -15.08
C ASN A 56 -0.49 13.97 -14.23
N LEU A 57 0.67 14.22 -14.85
CA LEU A 57 1.93 14.50 -14.17
C LEU A 57 1.92 15.82 -13.39
N ALA A 58 1.08 16.76 -13.81
CA ALA A 58 0.92 18.07 -13.18
C ALA A 58 0.01 18.03 -11.93
N GLU A 59 -0.45 16.87 -11.49
CA GLU A 59 -1.23 16.75 -10.25
C GLU A 59 -0.29 16.72 -9.04
N PRO A 60 -0.39 17.67 -8.09
CA PRO A 60 0.56 17.80 -6.98
C PRO A 60 0.64 16.57 -6.07
N THR A 61 -0.45 15.83 -5.88
CA THR A 61 -0.47 14.65 -5.00
C THR A 61 0.09 13.38 -5.64
N LEU A 62 0.36 13.36 -6.96
CA LEU A 62 0.76 12.16 -7.69
C LEU A 62 2.03 11.54 -7.12
N TRP A 63 3.12 12.31 -7.10
CA TRP A 63 4.42 11.85 -6.64
C TRP A 63 4.47 11.49 -5.16
N PRO A 64 4.01 12.34 -4.22
CA PRO A 64 4.06 11.99 -2.81
C PRO A 64 3.20 10.76 -2.51
N ARG A 65 2.03 10.60 -3.15
CA ARG A 65 1.19 9.39 -3.00
C ARG A 65 1.88 8.14 -3.55
N TYR A 66 2.40 8.21 -4.77
CA TYR A 66 3.08 7.08 -5.41
C TYR A 66 4.27 6.61 -4.57
N LEU A 67 5.13 7.54 -4.16
CA LEU A 67 6.28 7.23 -3.31
C LEU A 67 5.84 6.69 -1.95
N HIS A 68 4.83 7.30 -1.31
CA HIS A 68 4.31 6.82 -0.03
C HIS A 68 3.83 5.36 -0.11
N MET A 69 3.18 4.97 -1.21
CA MET A 69 2.75 3.58 -1.45
C MET A 69 3.93 2.64 -1.71
N VAL A 70 4.92 3.04 -2.52
CA VAL A 70 6.12 2.24 -2.80
C VAL A 70 6.93 1.97 -1.53
N PHE A 71 7.20 3.01 -0.74
CA PHE A 71 7.93 2.87 0.53
C PHE A 71 7.10 2.13 1.58
N GLY A 72 5.78 2.31 1.60
CA GLY A 72 4.88 1.52 2.44
C GLY A 72 4.89 0.03 2.11
N ALA A 73 4.88 -0.33 0.83
CA ALA A 73 4.99 -1.73 0.41
C ALA A 73 6.33 -2.35 0.84
N MET A 74 7.44 -1.61 0.72
CA MET A 74 8.75 -2.07 1.21
C MET A 74 8.78 -2.21 2.73
N ALA A 75 8.14 -1.31 3.47
CA ALA A 75 8.02 -1.40 4.92
C ALA A 75 7.26 -2.67 5.33
N VAL A 76 6.09 -2.91 4.74
CA VAL A 76 5.26 -4.08 5.01
C VAL A 76 5.98 -5.37 4.61
N ALA A 77 6.70 -5.39 3.48
CA ALA A 77 7.50 -6.55 3.07
C ALA A 77 8.63 -6.85 4.07
N GLY A 78 9.36 -5.83 4.53
CA GLY A 78 10.39 -5.96 5.56
C GLY A 78 9.83 -6.48 6.89
N LEU A 79 8.70 -5.93 7.32
CA LEU A 79 8.01 -6.38 8.53
C LEU A 79 7.49 -7.82 8.39
N GLY A 80 6.98 -8.19 7.21
CA GLY A 80 6.56 -9.55 6.89
C GLY A 80 7.71 -10.56 6.98
N LEU A 81 8.89 -10.20 6.45
CA LEU A 81 10.11 -11.02 6.59
C LEU A 81 10.50 -11.18 8.07
N ALA A 82 10.44 -10.11 8.86
CA ALA A 82 10.76 -10.16 10.29
C ALA A 82 9.74 -10.98 11.09
N ALA A 83 8.44 -10.86 10.78
CA ALA A 83 7.37 -11.63 11.40
C ALA A 83 7.49 -13.13 11.09
N PHE A 84 7.76 -13.48 9.83
CA PHE A 84 8.02 -14.85 9.44
C PHE A 84 9.28 -15.42 10.10
N GLY A 85 10.35 -14.62 10.17
CA GLY A 85 11.55 -14.95 10.93
C GLY A 85 11.22 -15.20 12.40
N ARG A 86 10.50 -14.31 13.07
CA ARG A 86 10.13 -14.48 14.47
C ARG A 86 9.32 -15.76 14.72
N TRP A 87 8.34 -16.03 13.86
CA TRP A 87 7.53 -17.25 13.91
C TRP A 87 8.37 -18.54 13.76
N LYS A 88 9.43 -18.53 12.94
CA LYS A 88 10.38 -19.65 12.83
C LYS A 88 11.34 -19.73 14.01
N GLN A 89 11.78 -18.59 14.54
CA GLN A 89 12.63 -18.53 15.74
C GLN A 89 11.94 -19.18 16.94
N ASP A 90 10.64 -18.89 17.12
CA ASP A 90 9.82 -19.50 18.17
C ASP A 90 9.70 -21.05 18.03
N ARG A 91 10.09 -21.61 16.87
CA ARG A 91 10.15 -23.05 16.58
C ARG A 91 11.57 -23.63 16.60
N GLY A 92 12.55 -22.86 17.09
CA GLY A 92 13.93 -23.32 17.27
C GLY A 92 14.84 -23.16 16.05
N HIS A 93 14.40 -22.49 14.97
CA HIS A 93 15.26 -22.21 13.83
C HIS A 93 16.13 -20.97 14.06
N ASP A 94 17.40 -21.00 13.62
CA ASP A 94 18.24 -19.80 13.58
C ASP A 94 17.88 -18.93 12.37
N VAL A 95 17.15 -17.85 12.65
CA VAL A 95 16.62 -16.91 11.65
C VAL A 95 16.86 -15.45 12.05
N ARG A 96 17.90 -15.22 12.85
CA ARG A 96 18.25 -13.89 13.36
C ARG A 96 18.53 -12.89 12.24
N ILE A 97 19.17 -13.34 11.16
CA ILE A 97 19.49 -12.51 9.99
C ILE A 97 18.21 -11.99 9.30
N GLN A 98 17.19 -12.83 9.16
CA GLN A 98 15.91 -12.46 8.53
C GLN A 98 15.17 -11.43 9.36
N ILE A 99 15.16 -11.60 10.69
CA ILE A 99 14.57 -10.63 11.63
C ILE A 99 15.31 -9.29 11.56
N ASP A 100 16.65 -9.32 11.61
CA ASP A 100 17.46 -8.10 11.61
C ASP A 100 17.35 -7.33 10.30
N HIS A 101 17.42 -8.00 9.15
CA HIS A 101 17.22 -7.38 7.84
C HIS A 101 15.78 -6.88 7.65
N GLY A 102 14.77 -7.68 8.03
CA GLY A 102 13.37 -7.30 7.90
C GLY A 102 13.04 -6.05 8.71
N MET A 103 13.50 -6.00 9.97
CA MET A 103 13.30 -4.83 10.84
C MET A 103 14.12 -3.61 10.38
N ALA A 104 15.29 -3.82 9.77
CA ALA A 104 16.08 -2.72 9.19
C ALA A 104 15.36 -2.08 7.99
N TRP A 105 14.82 -2.89 7.08
CA TRP A 105 13.99 -2.37 5.98
C TRP A 105 12.76 -1.66 6.50
N PHE A 106 12.02 -2.30 7.42
CA PHE A 106 10.81 -1.73 8.01
C PHE A 106 11.05 -0.36 8.63
N LYS A 107 12.04 -0.20 9.52
CA LYS A 107 12.25 1.08 10.24
C LYS A 107 12.65 2.21 9.28
N TRP A 108 13.56 1.96 8.34
CA TRP A 108 14.07 3.03 7.46
C TRP A 108 13.05 3.44 6.40
N THR A 109 12.33 2.47 5.84
CA THR A 109 11.27 2.77 4.87
C THR A 109 10.06 3.40 5.53
N THR A 110 9.70 3.02 6.77
CA THR A 110 8.63 3.68 7.55
C THR A 110 9.01 5.13 7.87
N LEU A 111 10.25 5.40 8.27
CA LEU A 111 10.72 6.76 8.54
C LEU A 111 10.61 7.64 7.29
N LEU A 112 11.08 7.14 6.15
CA LEU A 112 10.95 7.85 4.88
C LEU A 112 9.49 8.01 4.44
N GLN A 113 8.67 6.97 4.60
CA GLN A 113 7.24 6.99 4.33
C GLN A 113 6.52 8.05 5.17
N MET A 114 6.92 8.27 6.43
CA MET A 114 6.35 9.30 7.29
C MET A 114 6.64 10.71 6.73
N GLY A 115 7.87 10.96 6.27
CA GLY A 115 8.21 12.20 5.56
C GLY A 115 7.42 12.40 4.26
N LEU A 116 7.25 11.33 3.47
CA LEU A 116 6.43 11.35 2.26
C LEU A 116 4.94 11.58 2.57
N GLY A 117 4.45 11.10 3.73
CA GLY A 117 3.10 11.35 4.19
C GLY A 117 2.86 12.82 4.55
N VAL A 118 3.84 13.47 5.19
CA VAL A 118 3.81 14.91 5.45
C VAL A 118 3.82 15.69 4.13
N TRP A 119 4.68 15.33 3.18
CA TRP A 119 4.67 15.93 1.85
C TRP A 119 3.30 15.75 1.17
N TRP A 120 2.71 14.54 1.24
CA TRP A 120 1.39 14.29 0.68
C TRP A 120 0.31 15.18 1.32
N LEU A 121 0.32 15.33 2.64
CA LEU A 121 -0.64 16.17 3.36
C LEU A 121 -0.58 17.63 2.87
N ILE A 122 0.62 18.18 2.70
CA ILE A 122 0.85 19.55 2.21
C ILE A 122 0.45 19.69 0.74
N ALA A 123 0.61 18.63 -0.06
CA ALA A 123 0.24 18.62 -1.47
C ALA A 123 -1.27 18.49 -1.72
N LEU A 124 -2.09 18.18 -0.70
CA LEU A 124 -3.55 18.12 -0.86
C LEU A 124 -4.13 19.50 -1.20
N ARG A 125 -5.26 19.50 -1.92
CA ARG A 125 -6.09 20.70 -2.06
C ARG A 125 -6.45 21.28 -0.67
N PRO A 126 -6.44 22.62 -0.48
CA PRO A 126 -6.66 23.25 0.82
C PRO A 126 -7.94 22.78 1.54
N GLU A 127 -9.00 22.51 0.79
CA GLU A 127 -10.29 22.05 1.30
C GLU A 127 -10.18 20.66 1.94
N ALA A 128 -9.46 19.74 1.29
CA ALA A 128 -9.22 18.40 1.80
C ALA A 128 -8.24 18.42 2.99
N MET A 129 -7.19 19.25 2.94
CA MET A 129 -6.23 19.38 4.04
C MET A 129 -6.90 19.91 5.31
N LYS A 130 -7.78 20.92 5.21
CA LYS A 130 -8.50 21.49 6.35
C LYS A 130 -9.35 20.48 7.12
N LEU A 131 -9.85 19.43 6.46
CA LEU A 131 -10.60 18.35 7.14
C LEU A 131 -9.77 17.68 8.24
N PHE A 132 -8.47 17.49 8.00
CA PHE A 132 -7.54 16.89 8.97
C PHE A 132 -7.03 17.89 10.01
N MET A 133 -7.16 19.19 9.76
CA MET A 133 -6.67 20.28 10.62
C MET A 133 -7.81 20.88 11.48
N GLY A 134 -8.79 20.06 11.90
CA GLY A 134 -9.92 20.48 12.72
C GLY A 134 -11.21 20.78 11.96
N GLY A 135 -11.21 20.76 10.63
CA GLY A 135 -12.42 20.95 9.82
C GLY A 135 -13.42 19.80 9.91
N ASN A 136 -12.99 18.61 10.35
CA ASN A 136 -13.86 17.50 10.70
C ASN A 136 -13.26 16.71 11.87
N MET A 137 -14.06 16.44 12.91
CA MET A 137 -13.59 15.77 14.12
C MET A 137 -13.08 14.35 13.83
N VAL A 138 -13.83 13.56 13.07
CA VAL A 138 -13.47 12.17 12.75
C VAL A 138 -12.20 12.11 11.92
N ALA A 139 -12.07 12.97 10.90
CA ALA A 139 -10.88 13.05 10.07
C ALA A 139 -9.64 13.47 10.88
N THR A 140 -9.80 14.45 11.77
CA THR A 140 -8.71 14.94 12.64
C THR A 140 -8.27 13.87 13.64
N MET A 141 -9.22 13.16 14.27
CA MET A 141 -8.92 12.05 15.16
C MET A 141 -8.25 10.89 14.41
N ALA A 142 -8.74 10.54 13.21
CA ALA A 142 -8.14 9.50 12.39
C ALA A 142 -6.70 9.84 11.98
N PHE A 143 -6.43 11.12 11.64
CA PHE A 143 -5.08 11.59 11.35
C PHE A 143 -4.18 11.52 12.59
N GLY A 144 -4.63 12.04 13.73
CA GLY A 144 -3.87 12.00 14.98
C GLY A 144 -3.55 10.57 15.44
N LEU A 145 -4.55 9.68 15.40
CA LEU A 145 -4.37 8.26 15.70
C LEU A 145 -3.44 7.58 14.71
N GLY A 146 -3.63 7.79 13.40
CA GLY A 146 -2.78 7.21 12.36
C GLY A 146 -1.32 7.64 12.49
N PHE A 147 -1.08 8.92 12.72
CA PHE A 147 0.25 9.48 12.93
C PHE A 147 0.88 8.95 14.23
N GLY A 148 0.15 8.98 15.34
CA GLY A 148 0.62 8.44 16.61
C GLY A 148 0.97 6.95 16.53
N LEU A 149 0.11 6.14 15.93
CA LEU A 149 0.35 4.71 15.70
C LEU A 149 1.57 4.48 14.79
N SER A 150 1.79 5.33 13.79
CA SER A 150 2.98 5.22 12.93
C SER A 150 4.28 5.50 13.69
N ILE A 151 4.26 6.43 14.65
CA ILE A 151 5.39 6.67 15.55
C ILE A 151 5.61 5.44 16.45
N VAL A 152 4.55 4.89 17.04
CA VAL A 152 4.66 3.66 17.86
C VAL A 152 5.23 2.50 17.04
N ALA A 153 4.76 2.33 15.81
CA ALA A 153 5.25 1.31 14.88
C ALA A 153 6.75 1.49 14.60
N LEU A 154 7.18 2.73 14.35
CA LEU A 154 8.58 3.10 14.10
C LEU A 154 9.47 2.84 15.33
N LEU A 155 9.03 3.26 16.53
CA LEU A 155 9.75 3.00 17.78
C LEU A 155 9.86 1.50 18.06
N CYS A 156 8.79 0.73 17.88
CA CYS A 156 8.83 -0.73 17.95
C CYS A 156 9.77 -1.32 16.89
N GLY A 157 9.86 -0.65 15.73
CA GLY A 157 10.82 -0.93 14.66
C GLY A 157 12.27 -0.88 15.14
N PHE A 158 12.66 0.23 15.79
CA PHE A 158 13.99 0.40 16.36
C PHE A 158 14.27 -0.56 17.52
N LEU A 159 13.26 -0.84 18.36
CA LEU A 159 13.35 -1.79 19.47
C LEU A 159 13.24 -3.26 19.05
N LYS A 160 13.09 -3.54 17.75
CA LYS A 160 12.89 -4.90 17.19
C LYS A 160 11.72 -5.67 17.81
N LYS A 161 10.66 -4.98 18.26
CA LYS A 161 9.44 -5.60 18.81
C LYS A 161 8.48 -5.98 17.67
N VAL A 162 8.79 -7.08 16.98
CA VAL A 162 8.14 -7.50 15.73
C VAL A 162 6.60 -7.54 15.82
N TRP A 163 6.03 -8.25 16.78
CA TRP A 163 4.56 -8.40 16.87
C TRP A 163 3.83 -7.09 17.23
N LEU A 164 4.45 -6.22 18.02
CA LEU A 164 3.90 -4.89 18.29
C LEU A 164 3.98 -4.00 17.05
N SER A 165 5.08 -4.07 16.28
CA SER A 165 5.17 -3.38 14.98
C SER A 165 4.09 -3.85 14.02
N VAL A 166 3.80 -5.16 13.96
CA VAL A 166 2.69 -5.70 13.16
C VAL A 166 1.35 -5.11 13.60
N GLY A 167 1.03 -5.18 14.89
CA GLY A 167 -0.23 -4.64 15.43
C GLY A 167 -0.38 -3.13 15.16
N ALA A 168 0.67 -2.36 15.41
CA ALA A 168 0.68 -0.92 15.17
C ALA A 168 0.52 -0.58 13.68
N THR A 169 1.24 -1.27 12.79
CA THR A 169 1.11 -1.07 11.34
C THR A 169 -0.29 -1.40 10.83
N VAL A 170 -0.89 -2.52 11.29
CA VAL A 170 -2.29 -2.85 10.92
C VAL A 170 -3.25 -1.77 11.40
N ALA A 171 -3.10 -1.31 12.64
CA ALA A 171 -3.94 -0.23 13.18
C ALA A 171 -3.76 1.09 12.40
N THR A 172 -2.53 1.45 12.03
CA THR A 172 -2.25 2.60 11.16
C THR A 172 -2.93 2.47 9.80
N LEU A 173 -2.89 1.29 9.18
CA LEU A 173 -3.54 1.04 7.88
C LEU A 173 -5.07 1.19 7.96
N LEU A 174 -5.69 0.78 9.06
CA LEU A 174 -7.12 1.00 9.30
C LEU A 174 -7.45 2.49 9.43
N ALA A 175 -6.66 3.25 10.18
CA ALA A 175 -6.80 4.70 10.26
C ALA A 175 -6.61 5.37 8.88
N MET A 176 -5.62 4.92 8.11
CA MET A 176 -5.39 5.40 6.73
C MET A 176 -6.56 5.10 5.79
N ALA A 177 -7.26 3.97 5.96
CA ALA A 177 -8.45 3.66 5.17
C ALA A 177 -9.58 4.68 5.40
N VAL A 178 -9.79 5.07 6.66
CA VAL A 178 -10.73 6.14 7.02
C VAL A 178 -10.27 7.48 6.43
N MET A 179 -9.00 7.83 6.59
CA MET A 179 -8.45 9.08 6.05
C MET A 179 -8.58 9.15 4.51
N ARG A 180 -8.33 8.05 3.80
CA ARG A 180 -8.48 7.96 2.34
C ARG A 180 -9.89 8.34 1.91
N GLU A 181 -10.89 7.90 2.67
CA GLU A 181 -12.29 8.21 2.40
C GLU A 181 -12.58 9.70 2.59
N TYR A 182 -12.06 10.32 3.65
CA TYR A 182 -12.19 11.76 3.85
C TYR A 182 -11.44 12.59 2.81
N VAL A 183 -10.27 12.13 2.32
CA VAL A 183 -9.61 12.77 1.17
C VAL A 183 -10.55 12.73 -0.05
N ARG A 184 -11.18 11.58 -0.33
CA ARG A 184 -12.13 11.47 -1.45
C ARG A 184 -13.29 12.46 -1.29
N TYR A 185 -13.89 12.54 -0.11
CA TYR A 185 -14.95 13.53 0.15
C TYR A 185 -14.48 14.97 -0.02
N GLY A 186 -13.29 15.32 0.48
CA GLY A 186 -12.73 16.66 0.34
C GLY A 186 -12.57 17.10 -1.13
N TYR A 187 -12.27 16.18 -2.03
CA TYR A 187 -12.14 16.46 -3.46
C TYR A 187 -13.48 16.49 -4.21
N LEU A 188 -14.42 15.61 -3.83
CA LEU A 188 -15.67 15.43 -4.57
C LEU A 188 -16.84 16.26 -4.03
N LYS A 189 -16.72 16.90 -2.86
CA LYS A 189 -17.82 17.66 -2.23
C LYS A 189 -18.50 18.68 -3.15
N ALA A 190 -17.76 19.27 -4.09
CA ALA A 190 -18.29 20.24 -5.05
C ALA A 190 -19.09 19.61 -6.21
N TYR A 191 -18.90 18.32 -6.46
CA TYR A 191 -19.49 17.61 -7.60
C TYR A 191 -20.50 16.54 -7.19
N PHE A 192 -20.38 16.01 -5.97
CA PHE A 192 -21.12 14.84 -5.56
C PHE A 192 -21.33 14.72 -4.03
N THR A 193 -22.56 14.40 -3.62
CA THR A 193 -22.89 14.03 -2.23
C THR A 193 -23.39 12.58 -2.20
N PRO A 194 -22.78 11.67 -1.42
CA PRO A 194 -23.15 10.25 -1.37
C PRO A 194 -24.63 9.94 -1.12
N ALA A 195 -25.36 10.85 -0.47
CA ALA A 195 -26.78 10.72 -0.20
C ALA A 195 -27.67 10.93 -1.45
N ASP A 196 -27.15 11.55 -2.51
CA ASP A 196 -27.91 11.91 -3.71
C ASP A 196 -27.77 10.87 -4.83
N LEU A 197 -26.97 9.81 -4.65
CA LEU A 197 -26.87 8.71 -5.62
C LEU A 197 -27.98 7.70 -5.39
N GLU A 198 -28.77 7.45 -6.45
CA GLU A 198 -29.54 6.23 -6.53
C GLU A 198 -28.60 5.02 -6.59
N VAL A 199 -28.91 4.01 -5.79
CA VAL A 199 -28.17 2.74 -5.79
C VAL A 199 -28.55 1.98 -7.06
N ASP A 200 -27.69 2.04 -8.06
CA ASP A 200 -27.79 1.19 -9.26
C ASP A 200 -27.05 -0.15 -9.02
N PRO A 201 -27.78 -1.27 -8.83
CA PRO A 201 -27.17 -2.55 -8.51
C PRO A 201 -26.45 -3.16 -9.72
N GLN A 202 -25.13 -2.96 -9.79
CA GLN A 202 -24.28 -3.58 -10.81
C GLN A 202 -23.83 -4.98 -10.39
N VAL A 203 -24.68 -5.98 -10.65
CA VAL A 203 -24.42 -7.39 -10.31
C VAL A 203 -23.25 -7.99 -11.12
N SER A 204 -23.05 -7.55 -12.36
CA SER A 204 -21.99 -8.10 -13.23
C SER A 204 -20.58 -7.85 -12.68
N PRO A 205 -20.19 -6.61 -12.30
CA PRO A 205 -18.94 -6.37 -11.56
C PRO A 205 -18.82 -7.16 -10.26
N LEU A 206 -19.92 -7.35 -9.52
CA LEU A 206 -19.92 -8.12 -8.28
C LEU A 206 -19.53 -9.58 -8.51
N ILE A 207 -20.07 -10.22 -9.56
CA ILE A 207 -19.73 -11.61 -9.90
C ILE A 207 -18.24 -11.72 -10.27
N LEU A 208 -17.73 -10.80 -11.11
CA LEU A 208 -16.31 -10.78 -11.47
C LEU A 208 -15.41 -10.61 -10.24
N PHE A 209 -15.80 -9.74 -9.31
CA PHE A 209 -15.12 -9.59 -8.02
C PHE A 209 -15.12 -10.90 -7.21
N LEU A 210 -16.28 -11.56 -7.05
CA LEU A 210 -16.36 -12.81 -6.28
C LEU A 210 -15.54 -13.95 -6.90
N VAL A 211 -15.58 -14.09 -8.23
CA VAL A 211 -14.79 -15.11 -8.95
C VAL A 211 -13.29 -14.83 -8.78
N SER A 212 -12.85 -13.60 -9.03
CA SER A 212 -11.44 -13.22 -8.88
C SER A 212 -10.96 -13.35 -7.42
N LEU A 213 -11.82 -13.03 -6.45
CA LEU A 213 -11.54 -13.23 -5.02
C LEU A 213 -11.36 -14.71 -4.69
N ALA A 214 -12.25 -15.58 -5.15
CA ALA A 214 -12.16 -17.02 -4.92
C ALA A 214 -10.88 -17.61 -5.53
N VAL A 215 -10.56 -17.23 -6.78
CA VAL A 215 -9.30 -17.63 -7.44
C VAL A 215 -8.09 -17.11 -6.67
N GLY A 216 -8.11 -15.84 -6.25
CA GLY A 216 -7.03 -15.23 -5.47
C GLY A 216 -6.78 -15.95 -4.14
N ILE A 217 -7.84 -16.25 -3.39
CA ILE A 217 -7.76 -17.02 -2.14
C ILE A 217 -7.20 -18.42 -2.41
N GLY A 218 -7.67 -19.10 -3.47
CA GLY A 218 -7.17 -20.41 -3.87
C GLY A 218 -5.67 -20.40 -4.17
N CYS A 219 -5.20 -19.39 -4.91
CA CYS A 219 -3.78 -19.20 -5.20
C CYS A 219 -2.95 -18.95 -3.93
N ILE A 220 -3.40 -18.07 -3.03
CA ILE A 220 -2.71 -17.79 -1.76
C ILE A 220 -2.63 -19.05 -0.91
N TRP A 221 -3.75 -19.76 -0.76
CA TRP A 221 -3.79 -21.02 -0.02
C TRP A 221 -2.83 -22.06 -0.59
N TYR A 222 -2.80 -22.22 -1.92
CA TYR A 222 -1.88 -23.12 -2.59
C TYR A 222 -0.41 -22.74 -2.36
N MET A 223 -0.07 -21.45 -2.46
CA MET A 223 1.28 -20.96 -2.18
C MET A 223 1.70 -21.19 -0.72
N LEU A 224 0.82 -20.92 0.25
CA LEU A 224 1.08 -21.17 1.67
C LEU A 224 1.28 -22.66 1.93
N LYS A 225 0.43 -23.53 1.38
CA LYS A 225 0.56 -24.98 1.48
C LYS A 225 1.90 -25.46 0.92
N LEU A 226 2.30 -24.95 -0.25
CA LEU A 226 3.57 -25.31 -0.88
C LEU A 226 4.77 -24.84 -0.04
N ALA A 227 4.73 -23.61 0.49
CA ALA A 227 5.78 -23.05 1.33
C ALA A 227 5.97 -23.82 2.65
N LEU A 228 4.87 -24.31 3.25
CA LEU A 228 4.91 -25.12 4.47
C LEU A 228 5.44 -26.54 4.22
N ASN A 229 5.14 -27.13 3.06
CA ASN A 229 5.60 -28.47 2.71
C ASN A 229 7.06 -28.51 2.24
N ALA A 230 7.57 -27.43 1.67
CA ALA A 230 8.98 -27.36 1.21
C ALA A 230 10.00 -27.54 2.34
N GLY A 231 9.63 -27.30 3.60
CA GLY A 231 10.49 -27.52 4.77
C GLY A 231 10.46 -28.95 5.33
N LYS A 232 9.65 -29.86 4.78
CA LYS A 232 9.58 -31.27 5.22
C LYS A 232 10.45 -32.22 4.37
N GLU A 233 10.96 -31.74 3.24
CA GLU A 233 11.76 -32.53 2.28
C GLU A 233 13.26 -32.13 2.26
N ALA A 234 13.69 -31.28 3.18
CA ALA A 234 15.09 -30.91 3.42
C ALA A 234 15.52 -31.39 4.80
#